data_AF-A0A7Z9UEP9-F1
#
_entry.id   AF-A0A7Z9UEP9-F1
#
_cell.length_a   1.000
_cell.length_b   1.000
_cell.length_c   1.000
_cell.angle_alpha   90.00
_cell.angle_beta   90.00
_cell.angle_gamma   90.00
#
_symmetry.space_group_name_H-M   'P 1'
#
loop_
_entity.id
_entity.type
_entity.pdbx_description
1 polymer ?
#
loop_
_entity_poly.entity_id
_entity_poly.type
_entity_poly.pdbx_seq_one_letter_code
_entity_poly.pdbx_strand_id
1 'polypeptide(L)'
;MMLSTSNPQTSLMFGKATVHRVDQYSGLTSNDIDHLRRIYNDRVLGDDAYWASKQDATYATFITLTKVTMLSDESTVPASLLVPSRDAWRMLHEDQSSSRKAA
;
A
#
# COMPACT_ATOMS: atom_id res chain seq x y z
N MET A 1 30.94 -17.66 -25.04
CA MET A 1 29.48 -17.51 -24.95
C MET A 1 29.13 -17.58 -23.47
N MET A 2 28.98 -16.44 -22.79
CA MET A 2 28.66 -16.42 -21.34
C MET A 2 27.16 -16.21 -21.16
N LEU A 3 26.52 -17.12 -20.43
CA LEU A 3 25.15 -17.00 -19.96
C LEU A 3 25.16 -15.98 -18.82
N SER A 4 24.57 -14.81 -19.04
CA SER A 4 24.25 -13.87 -17.99
C SER A 4 23.20 -14.51 -17.07
N THR A 5 23.62 -15.08 -15.95
CA THR A 5 22.71 -15.52 -14.90
C THR A 5 22.16 -14.28 -14.21
N SER A 6 20.90 -13.96 -14.51
CA SER A 6 20.14 -12.95 -13.79
C SER A 6 20.12 -13.30 -12.30
N ASN A 7 20.74 -12.43 -11.49
CA ASN A 7 20.72 -12.51 -10.04
C ASN A 7 19.25 -12.37 -9.58
N PRO A 8 18.63 -13.36 -8.91
CA PRO A 8 17.29 -13.19 -8.39
C PRO A 8 17.37 -12.10 -7.32
N GLN A 9 16.66 -10.98 -7.52
CA GLN A 9 16.54 -9.93 -6.51
C GLN A 9 15.94 -10.55 -5.24
N THR A 10 16.77 -10.85 -4.26
CA THR A 10 16.35 -11.21 -2.91
C THR A 10 15.60 -10.01 -2.33
N SER A 11 14.28 -10.12 -2.28
CA SER A 11 13.44 -9.13 -1.62
C SER A 11 13.61 -9.31 -0.11
N LEU A 12 14.51 -8.53 0.48
CA LEU A 12 14.75 -8.50 1.92
C LEU A 12 13.52 -7.92 2.62
N MET A 13 12.94 -8.68 3.56
CA MET A 13 11.76 -8.27 4.33
C MET A 13 12.23 -7.75 5.69
N PHE A 14 12.15 -6.44 5.89
CA PHE A 14 12.72 -5.77 7.07
C PHE A 14 11.75 -5.56 8.23
N GLY A 15 10.46 -5.83 8.04
CA GLY A 15 9.44 -5.54 9.05
C GLY A 15 8.05 -6.05 8.70
N LYS A 16 7.18 -6.09 9.71
CA LYS A 16 5.75 -6.35 9.58
C LYS A 16 4.95 -5.26 10.28
N ALA A 17 3.75 -5.00 9.78
CA ALA A 17 2.81 -4.07 10.40
C ALA A 17 1.38 -4.59 10.23
N THR A 18 0.45 -4.02 11.00
CA THR A 18 -0.99 -4.27 10.86
C THR A 18 -1.63 -3.09 10.12
N VAL A 19 -2.49 -3.36 9.15
CA VAL A 19 -3.32 -2.31 8.56
C VAL A 19 -4.31 -1.82 9.61
N HIS A 20 -4.25 -0.54 9.95
CA HIS A 20 -5.15 0.09 10.89
C HIS A 20 -6.37 0.70 10.19
N ARG A 21 -6.12 1.41 9.08
CA ARG A 21 -7.14 2.11 8.32
C ARG A 21 -6.74 2.19 6.86
N VAL A 22 -7.72 2.12 5.97
CA VAL A 22 -7.55 2.35 4.53
C VAL A 22 -8.49 3.49 4.15
N ASP A 23 -7.91 4.60 3.70
CA ASP A 23 -8.66 5.74 3.17
C ASP A 23 -8.56 5.71 1.64
N GLN A 24 -9.70 5.64 0.94
CA GLN A 24 -9.77 5.58 -0.51
C GLN A 24 -10.41 6.84 -1.07
N TYR A 25 -9.84 7.33 -2.18
CA TYR A 25 -10.32 8.49 -2.89
C TYR A 25 -10.44 8.17 -4.38
N SER A 26 -11.50 8.67 -5.00
CA SER A 26 -11.80 8.50 -6.43
C SER A 26 -12.24 9.82 -7.03
N GLY A 27 -12.10 9.95 -8.36
CA GLY A 27 -12.45 11.17 -9.08
C GLY A 27 -11.56 12.36 -8.74
N LEU A 28 -10.31 12.09 -8.32
CA LEU A 28 -9.37 13.13 -7.90
C LEU A 28 -8.99 14.04 -9.06
N THR A 29 -8.84 15.31 -8.74
CA THR A 29 -8.26 16.35 -9.58
C THR A 29 -6.90 16.78 -9.04
N SER A 30 -6.14 17.53 -9.82
CA SER A 30 -4.86 18.11 -9.39
C SER A 30 -4.99 18.94 -8.08
N ASN A 31 -6.09 19.69 -7.92
CA ASN A 31 -6.35 20.43 -6.67
C ASN A 31 -6.55 19.50 -5.47
N ASP A 32 -7.16 18.34 -5.68
CA ASP A 32 -7.35 17.35 -4.62
C ASP A 32 -6.00 16.72 -4.23
N ILE A 33 -5.11 16.49 -5.20
CA ILE A 33 -3.75 16.01 -4.93
C ILE A 33 -2.96 17.02 -4.09
N ASP A 34 -3.06 18.31 -4.39
CA ASP A 34 -2.44 19.37 -3.58
C ASP A 34 -3.01 19.41 -2.16
N HIS A 35 -4.32 19.16 -2.00
CA HIS A 35 -4.95 19.07 -0.69
C HIS A 35 -4.49 17.83 0.08
N LEU A 36 -4.45 16.66 -0.57
CA LEU A 36 -3.95 15.41 0.00
C LEU A 36 -2.48 15.56 0.41
N ARG A 37 -1.67 16.24 -0.39
CA ARG A 37 -0.29 16.59 -0.05
C ARG A 37 -0.25 17.35 1.28
N ARG A 38 -1.02 18.43 1.44
CA ARG A 38 -1.02 19.21 2.69
C ARG A 38 -1.38 18.38 3.93
N ILE A 39 -2.24 17.38 3.80
CA ILE A 39 -2.70 16.54 4.91
C ILE A 39 -1.71 15.41 5.23
N TYR A 40 -1.13 14.79 4.20
CA TYR A 40 -0.40 13.53 4.34
C TYR A 40 1.11 13.63 4.10
N ASN A 41 1.64 14.77 3.64
CA ASN A 41 3.06 14.92 3.31
C ASN A 41 3.98 14.50 4.47
N ASP A 42 3.67 14.94 5.68
CA ASP A 42 4.48 14.64 6.88
C ASP A 42 4.45 13.15 7.26
N ARG A 43 3.50 12.38 6.73
CA ARG A 43 3.35 10.94 7.00
C ARG A 43 3.92 10.07 5.88
N VAL A 44 3.74 10.49 4.63
CA VAL A 44 4.23 9.77 3.44
C VAL A 44 5.70 10.09 3.16
N LEU A 45 6.20 11.21 3.69
CA LEU A 45 7.55 11.71 3.48
C LEU A 45 7.91 11.83 1.99
N GLY A 46 6.90 12.11 1.15
CA GLY A 46 7.07 12.34 -0.27
C GLY A 46 7.71 13.70 -0.52
N ASP A 47 8.71 13.76 -1.38
CA ASP A 47 9.30 15.02 -1.84
C ASP A 47 8.43 15.68 -2.94
N ASP A 48 8.87 16.85 -3.42
CA ASP A 48 8.16 17.56 -4.50
C ASP A 48 8.00 16.70 -5.76
N ALA A 49 9.01 15.91 -6.10
CA ALA A 49 8.99 15.04 -7.28
C ALA A 49 7.96 13.91 -7.12
N TYR A 50 7.87 13.31 -5.93
CA TYR A 50 6.85 12.33 -5.61
C TYR A 50 5.45 12.87 -5.83
N TRP A 51 5.13 14.04 -5.25
CA TRP A 51 3.78 14.62 -5.39
C TRP A 51 3.50 15.13 -6.81
N ALA A 52 4.50 15.69 -7.49
CA ALA A 52 4.37 16.08 -8.89
C ALA A 52 4.02 14.88 -9.79
N SER A 53 4.62 13.70 -9.52
CA SER A 53 4.33 12.46 -10.25
C SER A 53 2.95 11.85 -10.00
N LYS A 54 2.11 12.51 -9.20
CA LYS A 54 0.76 12.06 -8.82
C LYS A 54 -0.33 13.08 -9.20
N GLN A 55 0.04 14.19 -9.84
CA GLN A 55 -0.87 15.29 -10.18
C GLN A 55 -1.99 14.90 -11.16
N ASP A 56 -1.77 13.85 -11.95
CA ASP A 56 -2.73 13.29 -12.91
C ASP A 56 -3.51 12.08 -12.34
N ALA A 57 -3.27 11.72 -11.08
CA ALA A 57 -3.95 10.58 -10.46
C ALA A 57 -5.44 10.88 -10.25
N THR A 58 -6.29 9.98 -10.73
CA THR A 58 -7.75 10.02 -10.54
C THR A 58 -8.21 9.21 -9.32
N TYR A 59 -7.30 8.45 -8.73
CA TYR A 59 -7.55 7.60 -7.56
C TYR A 59 -6.34 7.63 -6.62
N ALA A 60 -6.60 7.58 -5.31
CA ALA A 60 -5.55 7.42 -4.30
C ALA A 60 -6.03 6.48 -3.19
N THR A 61 -5.09 5.74 -2.60
CA THR A 61 -5.35 4.90 -1.43
C THR A 61 -4.25 5.14 -0.41
N PHE A 62 -4.64 5.56 0.79
CA PHE A 62 -3.75 5.72 1.93
C PHE A 62 -3.94 4.55 2.89
N ILE A 63 -2.88 3.79 3.11
CA ILE A 63 -2.89 2.65 4.03
C ILE A 63 -2.17 3.08 5.30
N THR A 64 -2.91 3.31 6.37
CA THR A 64 -2.35 3.63 7.68
C THR A 64 -1.94 2.34 8.37
N LEU A 65 -0.66 2.23 8.70
CA LEU A 65 -0.08 1.08 9.39
C LEU A 65 0.04 1.34 10.89
N THR A 66 -0.15 0.30 11.69
CA THR A 66 0.07 0.30 13.14
C THR A 66 0.86 -0.94 13.56
N LYS A 67 1.36 -0.96 14.80
CA LYS A 67 2.12 -2.08 15.37
C LYS A 67 3.30 -2.50 14.47
N VAL A 68 4.04 -1.52 13.97
CA VAL A 68 5.22 -1.76 13.14
C VAL A 68 6.26 -2.48 13.99
N THR A 69 6.67 -3.67 13.54
CA THR A 69 7.68 -4.51 14.18
C THR A 69 8.78 -4.79 13.17
N MET A 70 10.00 -4.36 13.47
CA MET A 70 11.16 -4.69 12.65
C MET A 70 11.48 -6.17 12.80
N LEU A 71 11.83 -6.82 11.69
CA LEU A 71 12.29 -8.20 11.70
C LEU A 71 13.81 -8.18 11.65
N SER A 72 14.45 -8.75 12.67
CA SER A 72 15.89 -8.97 12.69
C SER A 72 16.28 -10.31 12.05
N ASP A 73 15.31 -11.19 11.80
CA ASP A 73 15.50 -12.53 11.26
C ASP A 73 14.40 -12.85 10.23
N GLU A 74 14.82 -13.03 8.98
CA GLU A 74 13.96 -13.28 7.82
C GLU A 74 13.32 -14.67 7.84
N SER A 75 13.85 -15.61 8.63
CA SER A 75 13.29 -16.96 8.80
C SER A 75 11.91 -16.96 9.46
N THR A 76 11.50 -15.82 10.03
CA THR A 76 10.19 -15.63 10.67
C THR A 76 9.08 -15.24 9.70
N VAL A 77 9.40 -14.98 8.42
CA VAL A 77 8.40 -14.64 7.40
C VAL A 77 7.90 -15.93 6.74
N PRO A 78 6.58 -16.23 6.79
CA PRO A 78 6.02 -17.38 6.09
C PRO A 78 6.38 -17.35 4.60
N ALA A 79 6.91 -18.46 4.08
CA ALA A 79 7.30 -18.56 2.67
C ALA A 79 6.16 -18.23 1.69
N SER A 80 4.91 -18.42 2.09
CA SER A 80 3.71 -18.06 1.32
C SER A 80 3.53 -16.55 1.09
N LEU A 81 4.12 -15.70 1.93
CA LEU A 81 4.16 -14.24 1.73
C LEU A 81 5.36 -13.78 0.90
N LEU A 82 6.35 -14.66 0.71
CA LEU A 82 7.55 -14.41 -0.10
C LEU A 82 7.36 -14.78 -1.58
N VAL A 83 6.30 -15.52 -1.90
CA VAL A 83 5.89 -15.76 -3.29
C VAL A 83 5.02 -14.59 -3.74
N PRO A 84 5.41 -13.80 -4.75
CA PRO A 84 4.57 -12.74 -5.30
C PRO A 84 3.35 -13.39 -5.99
N SER A 85 2.29 -13.70 -5.24
CA SER A 85 1.05 -14.16 -5.86
C SER A 85 0.22 -12.94 -6.22
N ARG A 86 -0.24 -12.90 -7.47
CA ARG A 86 -1.26 -11.94 -7.92
C ARG A 86 -2.53 -11.98 -7.05
N ASP A 87 -2.74 -13.09 -6.33
CA ASP A 87 -3.87 -13.34 -5.42
C ASP A 87 -3.68 -12.77 -4.00
N ALA A 88 -2.53 -12.17 -3.67
CA ALA A 88 -2.31 -11.54 -2.36
C ALA A 88 -3.19 -10.28 -2.18
N TRP A 89 -3.65 -9.68 -3.27
CA TRP A 89 -4.68 -8.65 -3.28
C TRP A 89 -6.05 -9.32 -3.17
N ARG A 90 -6.45 -9.68 -1.95
CA ARG A 90 -7.84 -10.11 -1.72
C ARG A 90 -8.76 -8.94 -2.00
N MET A 91 -9.54 -9.02 -3.08
CA MET A 91 -10.71 -8.17 -3.26
C MET A 91 -11.61 -8.37 -2.04
N LEU A 92 -11.84 -7.30 -1.28
CA LEU A 92 -12.89 -7.27 -0.28
C LEU A 92 -14.20 -7.33 -1.07
N HIS A 93 -14.83 -8.51 -1.13
CA HIS A 93 -16.20 -8.59 -1.60
C HIS A 93 -17.07 -7.77 -0.63
N GLU A 94 -17.70 -6.72 -1.13
CA GLU A 94 -18.72 -5.96 -0.40
C GLU A 94 -19.95 -6.84 -0.19
N ASP A 95 -19.99 -7.57 0.92
CA ASP A 95 -21.27 -8.01 1.49
C ASP A 95 -21.82 -6.89 2.40
N GLN A 96 -22.14 -5.75 1.81
CA GLN A 96 -23.03 -4.76 2.42
C GLN A 96 -24.49 -5.21 2.15
N SER A 97 -24.86 -6.34 2.74
CA SER A 97 -26.26 -6.73 2.86
C SER A 97 -26.94 -5.75 3.82
N SER A 98 -27.57 -4.73 3.23
CA SER A 98 -28.47 -3.80 3.89
C SER A 98 -29.35 -4.50 4.92
N SER A 99 -29.22 -4.10 6.18
CA SER A 99 -30.31 -4.19 7.16
C SER A 99 -30.41 -2.88 7.92
N ARG A 100 -30.94 -1.86 7.22
CA ARG A 100 -31.70 -0.81 7.91
C ARG A 100 -32.94 -1.47 8.52
N LYS A 101 -32.89 -1.78 9.81
CA LYS A 101 -34.10 -2.02 10.60
C LYS A 101 -34.56 -0.67 11.13
N ALA A 102 -35.53 -0.08 10.44
CA ALA A 102 -36.36 0.98 10.99
C ALA A 102 -37.42 0.32 11.89
N ALA A 103 -37.44 0.70 13.17
CA ALA A 103 -38.60 0.68 14.05
C ALA A 103 -38.27 1.57 15.26
#